data_AF-A0A397CU18-F1
#
_entry.id   AF-A0A397CU18-F1
#
_cell.length_a   1.000
_cell.length_b   1.000
_cell.length_c   1.000
_cell.angle_alpha   90.00
_cell.angle_beta   90.00
_cell.angle_gamma   90.00
#
_symmetry.space_group_name_H-M   'P 1'
#
loop_
_entity.id
_entity.type
_entity.pdbx_description
1 polymer ?
#
loop_
_entity_poly.entity_id
_entity_poly.type
_entity_poly.pdbx_seq_one_letter_code
_entity_poly.pdbx_strand_id
1 'polypeptide(L)' 'MHKQVSETAAVKRNKARIKRKGNRTVKLANFALGDFVLVARALKHPGKLTLRWKGPYRVVKVVPNH' A
#
# COMPACT_ATOMS: atom_id res chain seq x y z
N MET A 1 -9.24 32.71 15.59
CA MET A 1 -8.79 32.08 14.32
C MET A 1 -8.06 30.74 14.52
N HIS A 2 -7.05 30.63 15.39
CA HIS A 2 -6.25 29.39 15.52
C HIS A 2 -7.04 28.14 15.97
N LYS A 3 -8.00 28.28 16.89
CA LYS A 3 -8.79 27.16 17.43
C LYS A 3 -9.68 26.45 16.39
N GLN A 4 -10.41 27.22 15.58
CA GLN A 4 -11.26 26.65 14.52
C GLN A 4 -10.43 25.97 13.43
N VAL A 5 -9.23 26.50 13.13
CA VAL A 5 -8.31 25.93 12.14
C VAL A 5 -7.72 24.60 12.63
N SER A 6 -7.35 24.50 13.92
CA SER A 6 -6.84 23.25 14.49
C SER A 6 -7.94 22.17 14.60
N GLU A 7 -9.17 22.55 14.97
CA GLU A 7 -10.33 21.66 15.00
C GLU A 7 -10.67 21.12 13.60
N THR A 8 -10.74 21.98 12.59
CA THR A 8 -10.99 21.55 11.19
C THR A 8 -9.86 20.68 10.65
N ALA A 9 -8.59 20.95 11.00
CA ALA A 9 -7.47 20.10 10.62
C ALA A 9 -7.54 18.71 11.29
N ALA A 10 -7.97 18.62 12.55
CA ALA A 10 -8.15 17.36 13.25
C ALA A 10 -9.27 16.51 12.62
N VAL A 11 -10.40 17.13 12.27
CA VAL A 11 -11.51 16.47 11.56
C VAL A 11 -11.04 15.93 10.20
N LYS A 12 -10.31 16.73 9.42
CA LYS A 12 -9.74 16.29 8.13
C LYS A 12 -8.79 15.11 8.30
N ARG A 13 -7.90 15.14 9.31
CA ARG A 13 -7.00 14.03 9.64
C ARG A 13 -7.75 12.76 10.02
N ASN A 14 -8.79 12.87 10.86
CA ASN A 14 -9.58 11.71 11.28
C ASN A 14 -10.35 11.11 10.10
N LYS A 15 -10.95 11.93 9.23
CA LYS A 15 -11.64 11.47 8.01
C LYS A 15 -10.68 10.72 7.07
N ALA A 16 -9.46 11.23 6.88
CA ALA A 16 -8.43 10.55 6.11
C ALA A 16 -8.00 9.22 6.74
N ARG A 17 -7.89 9.15 8.08
CA ARG A 17 -7.57 7.91 8.81
C ARG A 17 -8.68 6.86 8.66
N ILE A 18 -9.94 7.25 8.82
CA ILE A 18 -11.10 6.37 8.65
C ILE A 18 -11.16 5.84 7.21
N LYS A 19 -10.93 6.70 6.21
CA LYS A 19 -10.89 6.29 4.79
C LYS A 19 -9.78 5.26 4.52
N ARG A 20 -8.58 5.44 5.10
CA ARG A 20 -7.50 4.44 5.01
C ARG A 20 -7.85 3.12 5.71
N LYS A 21 -8.58 3.18 6.83
CA LYS A 21 -9.02 1.99 7.57
C LYS A 21 -10.13 1.22 6.84
N GLY A 22 -11.03 1.93 6.14
CA GLY A 22 -12.13 1.33 5.36
C GLY A 22 -11.67 0.61 4.08
N ASN A 23 -10.61 1.08 3.42
CA ASN A 23 -10.06 0.48 2.19
C ASN A 23 -9.05 -0.67 2.46
N ARG A 24 -9.17 -1.38 3.58
CA ARG A 24 -8.29 -2.50 3.94
C ARG A 24 -8.74 -3.85 3.39
N THR A 25 -9.72 -3.88 2.50
CA THR A 25 -10.20 -5.07 1.77
C THR A 25 -9.22 -5.56 0.68
N VAL A 26 -7.93 -5.23 0.80
CA VAL A 26 -6.90 -5.77 -0.08
C VAL A 26 -6.72 -7.23 0.28
N LYS A 27 -7.28 -8.13 -0.54
CA LYS A 27 -7.00 -9.56 -0.46
C LYS A 27 -5.56 -9.77 -0.90
N LEU A 28 -4.73 -10.30 0.00
CA LEU A 28 -3.39 -10.74 -0.39
C LEU A 28 -3.52 -11.96 -1.30
N ALA A 29 -2.72 -12.00 -2.35
CA ALA A 29 -2.65 -13.19 -3.20
C ALA A 29 -1.96 -14.32 -2.43
N ASN A 30 -2.53 -15.53 -2.51
CA ASN A 30 -1.86 -16.73 -2.05
C ASN A 30 -0.95 -17.21 -3.19
N PHE A 31 0.35 -17.23 -2.97
CA PHE A 31 1.32 -17.71 -3.95
C PHE A 31 1.65 -19.18 -3.69
N ALA A 32 1.79 -19.95 -4.76
CA ALA A 32 2.27 -21.32 -4.73
C ALA A 32 3.66 -21.44 -5.35
N LEU A 33 4.36 -22.55 -5.06
CA LEU A 33 5.62 -22.87 -5.71
C LEU A 33 5.39 -23.10 -7.21
N GLY A 34 6.22 -22.48 -8.04
CA GLY A 34 6.13 -22.57 -9.49
C GLY A 34 5.30 -21.46 -10.15
N ASP A 35 4.54 -20.67 -9.38
CA ASP A 35 3.79 -19.53 -9.93
C ASP A 35 4.72 -18.53 -10.61
N PHE A 36 4.27 -17.92 -11.71
CA PHE A 36 4.96 -16.80 -12.34
C PHE A 36 4.33 -15.48 -11.91
N VAL A 37 5.14 -14.60 -11.34
CA VAL A 37 4.70 -13.32 -10.75
C VAL A 37 5.48 -12.14 -11.29
N LEU A 38 4.86 -10.96 -11.28
CA LEU A 38 5.54 -9.69 -11.47
C LEU A 38 5.87 -9.08 -10.11
N VAL A 39 7.11 -8.62 -9.97
CA VAL A 39 7.58 -7.94 -8.75
C VAL A 39 7.44 -6.44 -8.93
N ALA A 40 6.61 -5.83 -8.09
CA ALA A 40 6.53 -4.38 -7.95
C ALA A 40 7.67 -3.86 -7.08
N ARG A 41 8.40 -2.85 -7.57
CA ARG A 41 9.31 -2.04 -6.75
C ARG A 41 8.83 -0.61 -6.72
N ALA A 42 8.65 -0.08 -5.52
CA ALA A 42 8.41 1.35 -5.34
C ALA A 42 9.71 2.12 -5.64
N LEU A 43 9.63 3.07 -6.56
CA LEU A 43 10.70 4.03 -6.83
C LEU A 43 10.32 5.35 -6.18
N LYS A 44 11.25 5.92 -5.42
CA LYS A 44 11.11 7.25 -4.85
C LYS A 44 11.56 8.25 -5.91
N HIS A 45 10.62 8.96 -6.53
CA HIS A 45 10.92 10.19 -7.23
C HIS A 45 10.52 11.38 -6.35
N PRO A 46 11.23 12.52 -6.43
CA PRO A 46 10.81 13.74 -5.77
C PRO A 46 9.35 14.06 -6.13
N GLY A 47 8.47 14.15 -5.13
CA GLY A 47 7.06 14.50 -5.33
C GLY A 47 6.16 13.41 -5.93
N LYS A 48 6.67 12.24 -6.33
CA LYS A 48 5.84 11.16 -6.89
C LYS A 48 6.31 9.77 -6.47
N LEU A 49 5.38 8.95 -6.00
CA LEU A 49 5.58 7.52 -5.82
C LEU A 49 5.24 6.83 -7.14
N THR A 50 6.23 6.19 -7.75
CA THR A 50 6.01 5.34 -8.93
C THR A 50 6.28 3.89 -8.57
N LEU A 51 5.59 2.98 -9.25
CA LEU A 51 5.77 1.56 -9.09
C LEU A 51 6.36 1.01 -10.40
N ARG A 52 7.50 0.34 -10.32
CA ARG A 52 8.10 -0.35 -11.46
C ARG A 52 7.88 -1.85 -11.32
N TRP A 53 7.14 -2.42 -12.25
CA TRP A 53 6.97 -3.87 -12.36
C TRP A 53 8.15 -4.49 -13.11
N LYS A 54 8.57 -5.68 -12.67
CA LYS A 54 9.62 -6.48 -13.32
C LYS A 54 9.18 -7.95 -13.34
N GLY A 55 9.57 -8.68 -14.38
CA GLY A 55 9.32 -10.13 -14.47
C GLY A 55 8.85 -10.54 -15.88
N PRO A 56 8.47 -11.82 -16.05
CA PRO A 56 7.98 -12.73 -15.03
C PRO A 56 9.08 -13.43 -14.22
N TYR A 57 8.83 -13.66 -12.93
CA TYR A 57 9.69 -14.43 -12.03
C TYR A 57 8.95 -15.66 -11.51
N ARG A 58 9.63 -16.80 -11.40
CA ARG A 58 9.06 -18.01 -10.82
C ARG A 58 9.22 -18.03 -9.29
N VAL A 59 8.15 -18.34 -8.57
CA VAL A 59 8.17 -18.52 -7.12
C VAL A 59 8.90 -19.83 -6.78
N VAL A 60 10.03 -19.74 -6.08
CA VAL A 60 10.83 -20.92 -5.66
C VAL A 60 10.70 -21.22 -4.16
N LYS A 61 10.16 -20.29 -3.38
CA LYS A 61 9.93 -20.44 -1.95
C LYS A 61 8.79 -19.54 -1.50
N VAL A 62 7.90 -20.07 -0.67
CA VAL A 62 6.83 -19.32 -0.02
C VAL A 62 7.12 -19.29 1.48
N VAL A 63 7.02 -18.11 2.09
CA VAL A 63 7.19 -17.91 3.53
C VAL A 63 5.85 -17.48 4.12
N PRO A 64 5.37 -18.14 5.19
CA PRO A 64 4.11 -17.74 5.84
C PRO A 64 4.22 -16.33 6.43
N ASN A 65 3.14 -15.56 6.30
CA ASN A 65 3.04 -14.23 6.89
C ASN A 65 2.45 -14.38 8.30
N HIS A 66 3.26 -14.21 9.35
CA HIS A 66 2.85 -14.26 10.76
C HIS A 66 2.21 -12.95 11.23
#